data_AF-A0A9X1DGL4-F1
#
_entry.id   AF-A0A9X1DGL4-F1
#
_cell.length_a   1.000
_cell.length_b   1.000
_cell.length_c   1.000
_cell.angle_alpha   90.00
_cell.angle_beta   90.00
_cell.angle_gamma   90.00
#
_symmetry.space_group_name_H-M   'P 1'
#
loop_
_entity.id
_entity.type
_entity.pdbx_description
1 polymer ?
#
loop_
_entity_poly.entity_id
_entity_poly.type
_entity_poly.pdbx_seq_one_letter_code
_entity_poly.pdbx_strand_id
1 'polypeptide(L)' 'MLLSQTVHLSKNIRKLKFQMYKTASHKGIASEEVLMISQVLDKEIVKFQKILLALTQ' A
#
# COMPACT_ATOMS: atom_id res chain seq x y z
N MET A 1 -12.49 12.21 9.44
CA MET A 1 -12.17 13.26 8.44
C MET A 1 -11.40 12.64 7.30
N LEU A 2 -11.67 13.04 6.05
CA LEU A 2 -10.95 12.51 4.88
C LEU A 2 -9.44 12.73 4.99
N LEU A 3 -9.01 13.89 5.51
CA LEU A 3 -7.58 14.21 5.71
C LEU A 3 -6.86 13.19 6.61
N SER A 4 -7.46 12.80 7.75
CA SER A 4 -6.83 11.84 8.66
C SER A 4 -6.75 10.43 8.06
N GLN A 5 -7.74 10.04 7.26
CA GLN A 5 -7.74 8.78 6.51
C GLN A 5 -6.64 8.78 5.45
N THR A 6 -6.49 9.87 4.68
CA THR A 6 -5.43 10.05 3.67
C THR A 6 -4.04 9.95 4.28
N VAL A 7 -3.80 10.59 5.44
CA VAL A 7 -2.51 10.52 6.15
C VAL A 7 -2.24 9.10 6.68
N HIS A 8 -3.25 8.39 7.16
CA HIS A 8 -3.08 7.02 7.63
C HIS A 8 -2.75 6.06 6.48
N LEU A 9 -3.50 6.15 5.37
CA LEU A 9 -3.28 5.33 4.18
C LEU A 9 -1.90 5.56 3.56
N SER A 10 -1.43 6.81 3.47
CA SER A 10 -0.11 7.10 2.92
C SER A 10 1.03 6.49 3.76
N LYS A 11 0.89 6.52 5.10
CA LYS A 11 1.82 5.84 6.01
C LYS A 11 1.82 4.33 5.82
N ASN A 12 0.64 3.71 5.68
CA ASN A 12 0.51 2.27 5.47
C ASN A 12 1.11 1.83 4.13
N ILE A 13 0.82 2.55 3.05
CA ILE A 13 1.41 2.32 1.72
C ILE A 13 2.94 2.38 1.79
N ARG A 14 3.50 3.41 2.46
CA ARG A 14 4.96 3.53 2.62
C ARG A 14 5.55 2.35 3.38
N LYS A 15 4.91 1.93 4.47
CA LYS A 15 5.34 0.77 5.27
C LYS A 15 5.31 -0.53 4.44
N LEU A 16 4.23 -0.76 3.70
CA LEU A 16 4.06 -1.93 2.86
C LEU A 16 5.07 -1.97 1.71
N LYS A 17 5.36 -0.84 1.06
CA LYS A 17 6.44 -0.77 0.05
C LYS A 17 7.79 -1.15 0.64
N PHE A 18 8.13 -0.61 1.82
CA PHE A 18 9.38 -0.94 2.49
C PHE A 18 9.46 -2.44 2.85
N GLN A 19 8.37 -3.01 3.39
CA GLN A 19 8.30 -4.44 3.69
C GLN A 19 8.43 -5.29 2.44
N MET A 20 7.75 -4.94 1.35
CA MET A 20 7.82 -5.66 0.08
C MET A 20 9.25 -5.68 -0.46
N TYR A 21 9.94 -4.53 -0.49
CA TYR A 21 11.32 -4.46 -0.95
C TYR A 21 12.27 -5.26 -0.05
N LYS A 22 12.11 -5.16 1.28
CA LYS A 22 12.90 -5.96 2.21
C LYS A 22 12.64 -7.46 2.00
N THR A 23 11.40 -7.89 1.88
CA THR A 23 11.08 -9.32 1.66
C THR A 23 11.61 -9.78 0.31
N ALA A 24 11.45 -9.00 -0.75
CA ALA A 24 11.98 -9.32 -2.08
C ALA A 24 13.52 -9.42 -2.08
N SER A 25 14.21 -8.58 -1.32
CA SER A 25 15.68 -8.64 -1.22
C SER A 25 16.18 -9.87 -0.47
N HIS A 26 15.37 -10.45 0.44
CA HIS A 26 15.76 -11.62 1.23
C HIS A 26 15.26 -12.95 0.64
N LYS A 27 14.05 -12.97 0.05
CA LYS A 27 13.34 -14.19 -0.39
C LYS A 27 13.10 -14.26 -1.90
N GLY A 28 13.47 -13.21 -2.63
CA GLY A 28 13.21 -13.10 -4.06
C GLY A 28 11.83 -12.50 -4.37
N ILE A 29 11.76 -11.83 -5.53
CA ILE A 29 10.56 -11.11 -5.98
C ILE A 29 9.35 -12.02 -6.25
N ALA A 30 9.61 -13.29 -6.59
CA ALA A 30 8.58 -14.29 -6.88
C ALA A 30 8.14 -15.09 -5.63
N SER A 31 8.63 -14.73 -4.44
CA SER A 31 8.19 -15.41 -3.21
C SER A 31 6.72 -15.13 -2.92
N GLU A 32 6.02 -16.13 -2.38
CA GLU A 32 4.62 -16.02 -1.98
C GLU A 32 4.39 -14.85 -1.00
N GLU A 33 5.34 -14.60 -0.10
CA GLU A 33 5.27 -13.47 0.83
C GLU A 33 5.31 -12.12 0.13
N VAL A 34 6.12 -11.96 -0.92
CA VAL A 34 6.12 -10.73 -1.73
C VAL A 34 4.78 -10.57 -2.42
N LEU A 35 4.23 -11.64 -3.00
CA LEU A 35 2.90 -11.62 -3.63
C LEU A 35 1.82 -11.18 -2.63
N MET A 36 1.80 -11.74 -1.43
CA MET A 36 0.85 -11.37 -0.38
C MET A 36 0.99 -9.90 0.03
N ILE A 37 2.22 -9.40 0.21
CA ILE A 37 2.45 -7.99 0.54
C ILE A 37 1.99 -7.09 -0.62
N SER A 38 2.27 -7.47 -1.88
CA SER A 38 1.84 -6.72 -3.07
C SER A 38 0.31 -6.62 -3.17
N GLN A 39 -0.42 -7.71 -2.90
CA GLN A 39 -1.88 -7.70 -2.90
C GLN A 39 -2.47 -6.78 -1.82
N VAL A 40 -1.86 -6.75 -0.62
CA VAL A 40 -2.27 -5.84 0.45
C VAL A 40 -1.96 -4.38 0.08
N LEU A 41 -0.78 -4.13 -0.48
CA LEU A 41 -0.38 -2.80 -0.96
C LEU A 41 -1.35 -2.28 -2.02
N ASP A 42 -1.75 -3.11 -2.98
CA ASP A 42 -2.70 -2.73 -4.03
C ASP A 42 -4.06 -2.31 -3.45
N LYS A 43 -4.59 -3.08 -2.49
CA LYS A 43 -5.84 -2.73 -1.79
C LYS A 43 -5.76 -1.37 -1.10
N GLU A 44 -4.63 -1.04 -0.47
CA GLU A 44 -4.44 0.27 0.18
C GLU A 44 -4.31 1.41 -0.84
N ILE A 45 -3.66 1.18 -1.98
CA ILE A 45 -3.58 2.15 -3.08
C ILE A 45 -4.98 2.43 -3.65
N VAL A 46 -5.80 1.40 -3.89
CA VAL A 46 -7.17 1.57 -4.38
C VAL A 46 -8.02 2.37 -3.39
N LYS A 47 -7.89 2.12 -2.07
CA LYS A 47 -8.58 2.94 -1.06
C LYS A 47 -8.14 4.41 -1.11
N PHE A 48 -6.85 4.65 -1.27
CA PHE A 48 -6.31 6.01 -1.39
C PHE A 48 -6.85 6.72 -2.63
N GLN A 49 -6.88 6.04 -3.79
CA GLN A 49 -7.44 6.57 -5.03
C GLN A 49 -8.93 6.92 -4.89
N LYS A 50 -9.72 6.08 -4.21
CA LYS A 50 -11.15 6.36 -3.94
C LYS A 50 -11.34 7.64 -3.12
N ILE A 51 -10.49 7.86 -2.11
CA ILE A 51 -10.54 9.09 -1.30
C ILE A 51 -10.16 10.30 -2.15
N LEU A 52 -9.12 10.20 -2.99
CA LEU A 52 -8.74 11.30 -3.88
C LEU A 52 -9.86 11.63 -4.86
N LEU A 53 -10.51 10.63 -5.45
CA LEU A 53 -11.66 10.83 -6.35
C LEU A 53 -12.80 11.55 -5.65
N ALA A 54 -13.12 11.18 -4.41
CA ALA A 54 -14.15 11.82 -3.60
C ALA A 54 -13.81 13.26 -3.18
N LEU A 55 -12.53 13.67 -3.23
CA LEU A 55 -12.10 15.05 -2.98
C LEU A 55 -12.13 15.93 -4.24
N THR A 56 -12.14 15.31 -5.42
CA THR A 56 -12.14 16.00 -6.73
C THR A 56 -13.51 16.10 -7.38
N GLN A 57 -14.54 15.50 -6.78
CA GLN A 57 -15.96 15.60 -7.16
C GLN A 57 -16.68 16.58 -6.23
#